data_AF-A0A6C0DL83-F1
#
_entry.id   AF-A0A6C0DL83-F1
#
_cell.length_a   1.000
_cell.length_b   1.000
_cell.length_c   1.000
_cell.angle_alpha   90.00
_cell.angle_beta   90.00
_cell.angle_gamma   90.00
#
_symmetry.space_group_name_H-M   'P 1'
#
loop_
_entity.id
_entity.type
_entity.pdbx_description
1 polymer ?
#
loop_
_entity_poly.entity_id
_entity_poly.type
_entity_poly.pdbx_seq_one_letter_code
_entity_poly.pdbx_strand_id
1 'polypeptide(L)'
;MSTVKKSIEPTFSKKEIENYIRQKDKCIFNNPKDEYLWARAQLKTCSKCLLQKRLCDFNGNTSGTDAFNKDGYRLRRPECNECTKNVSKGKTEAKNKAKELGILYVAPKETLCGVCNKPASSGNSIVFDHCHVNNVFRGYCCNSCNRSIGVLGDNVDGLLRALNYLLKNEKTTIIQNADGELVKST
;
A
#
# COMPACT_ATOMS: atom_id res chain seq x y z
N MET A 1 25.48 25.23 -28.66
CA MET A 1 24.22 25.88 -28.26
C MET A 1 23.48 24.96 -27.30
N SER A 2 23.45 25.34 -26.01
CA SER A 2 22.84 24.57 -24.92
C SER A 2 21.33 24.45 -25.17
N THR A 3 20.82 23.23 -25.31
CA THR A 3 19.39 22.96 -25.35
C THR A 3 18.82 23.26 -23.96
N VAL A 4 18.25 24.46 -23.83
CA VAL A 4 17.45 24.85 -22.66
C VAL A 4 16.31 23.84 -22.55
N LYS A 5 16.43 22.89 -21.61
CA LYS A 5 15.33 22.01 -21.22
C LYS A 5 14.17 22.92 -20.81
N LYS A 6 13.17 23.06 -21.69
CA LYS A 6 11.93 23.80 -21.42
C LYS A 6 11.43 23.35 -20.06
N SER A 7 11.42 24.24 -19.07
CA SER A 7 10.91 23.94 -17.74
C SER A 7 9.44 23.60 -17.88
N ILE A 8 9.11 22.31 -17.85
CA ILE A 8 7.72 21.84 -17.92
C ILE A 8 7.04 22.39 -16.67
N GLU A 9 6.12 23.33 -16.84
CA GLU A 9 5.30 23.81 -15.74
C GLU A 9 4.46 22.64 -15.18
N PRO A 10 4.33 22.52 -13.86
CA PRO A 10 3.53 21.46 -13.26
C PRO A 10 2.06 21.63 -13.65
N THR A 11 1.43 20.53 -14.07
CA THR A 11 -0.02 20.48 -14.31
C THR A 11 -0.74 19.90 -13.09
N PHE A 12 -1.90 20.45 -12.76
CA PHE A 12 -2.68 20.05 -11.59
C PHE A 12 -4.07 19.55 -12.03
N SER A 13 -4.51 18.44 -11.42
CA SER A 13 -5.85 17.92 -11.68
C SER A 13 -6.93 18.86 -11.11
N LYS A 14 -8.15 18.80 -11.66
CA LYS A 14 -9.30 19.55 -11.13
C LYS A 14 -9.50 19.31 -9.63
N LYS A 15 -9.46 18.05 -9.21
CA LYS A 15 -9.56 17.64 -7.80
C LYS A 15 -8.45 18.25 -6.93
N GLU A 16 -7.23 18.34 -7.45
CA GLU A 16 -6.12 18.96 -6.72
C GLU A 16 -6.40 20.44 -6.50
N ILE A 17 -6.81 21.17 -7.55
CA ILE A 17 -7.16 22.59 -7.45
C ILE A 17 -8.31 22.80 -6.46
N GLU A 18 -9.36 21.97 -6.54
CA GLU A 18 -10.51 21.99 -5.63
C GLU A 18 -10.12 21.82 -4.16
N ASN A 19 -9.07 21.05 -3.85
CA ASN A 19 -8.62 20.90 -2.45
C ASN A 19 -8.17 22.23 -1.84
N TYR A 20 -7.46 23.08 -2.59
CA TYR A 20 -6.99 24.39 -2.12
C TYR A 20 -8.13 25.41 -2.00
N ILE A 21 -9.18 25.25 -2.80
CA ILE A 21 -10.39 26.09 -2.69
C ILE A 21 -11.21 25.66 -1.47
N ARG A 22 -11.52 24.36 -1.36
CA ARG A 22 -12.42 23.81 -0.34
C ARG A 22 -11.82 23.83 1.07
N GLN A 23 -10.50 23.71 1.19
CA GLN A 23 -9.79 23.68 2.48
C GLN A 23 -8.83 24.87 2.62
N LYS A 24 -9.17 26.02 2.03
CA LYS A 24 -8.33 27.23 2.03
C LYS A 24 -7.92 27.67 3.43
N ASP A 25 -8.82 27.55 4.42
CA ASP A 25 -8.56 28.02 5.79
C ASP A 25 -7.62 27.09 6.56
N LYS A 26 -7.41 25.86 6.07
CA LYS A 26 -6.42 24.92 6.61
C LYS A 26 -5.07 25.06 5.90
N CYS A 27 -5.05 25.42 4.62
CA CYS A 27 -3.84 25.39 3.82
C CYS A 27 -3.00 26.66 4.00
N ILE A 28 -1.68 26.52 4.12
CA ILE A 28 -0.77 27.68 4.15
C ILE A 28 -0.45 28.25 2.76
N PHE A 29 -0.81 27.52 1.70
CA PHE A 29 -0.55 27.92 0.31
C PHE A 29 -1.86 28.31 -0.37
N ASN A 30 -1.82 29.37 -1.18
CA ASN A 30 -3.01 29.87 -1.87
C ASN A 30 -3.45 28.97 -3.03
N ASN A 31 -2.51 28.22 -3.62
CA ASN A 31 -2.77 27.39 -4.80
C ASN A 31 -1.73 26.24 -4.88
N PRO A 32 -2.01 25.19 -5.67
CA PRO A 32 -1.11 24.05 -5.80
C PRO A 32 0.24 24.38 -6.46
N LYS A 33 0.36 25.47 -7.23
CA LYS A 33 1.64 25.87 -7.85
C LYS A 33 2.63 26.35 -6.79
N ASP A 34 2.18 27.19 -5.86
CA ASP A 34 3.01 27.67 -4.76
C ASP A 34 3.47 26.52 -3.84
N GLU A 35 2.53 25.62 -3.52
CA GLU A 35 2.82 24.42 -2.74
C GLU A 35 3.85 23.52 -3.44
N TYR A 36 3.70 23.31 -4.75
CA TYR A 36 4.64 22.52 -5.55
C TYR A 36 6.04 23.15 -5.57
N LEU A 37 6.14 24.46 -5.75
CA LEU A 37 7.42 25.17 -5.77
C LEU A 37 8.15 25.04 -4.42
N TRP A 38 7.43 25.19 -3.32
CA TRP A 38 7.97 24.93 -1.97
C TRP A 38 8.39 23.47 -1.82
N ALA A 39 7.52 22.51 -2.16
CA ALA A 39 7.77 21.08 -2.02
C ALA A 39 8.95 20.59 -2.87
N ARG A 40 9.22 21.23 -4.01
CA ARG A 40 10.36 20.92 -4.87
C ARG A 40 11.70 21.27 -4.20
N ALA A 41 11.73 22.23 -3.28
CA ALA A 41 12.93 22.60 -2.51
C ALA A 41 13.14 21.73 -1.27
N GLN A 42 12.12 20.99 -0.81
CA GLN A 42 12.20 20.14 0.37
C GLN A 42 12.59 18.71 0.01
N LEU A 43 13.22 18.02 0.97
CA LEU A 43 13.57 16.60 0.87
C LEU A 43 12.78 15.75 1.88
N LYS A 44 12.47 14.52 1.47
CA LYS A 44 11.85 13.49 2.31
C LYS A 44 12.45 12.14 1.98
N THR A 45 12.69 11.32 2.99
CA THR A 45 13.13 9.93 2.83
C THR A 45 11.93 9.04 2.48
N CYS A 46 12.07 8.25 1.41
CA CYS A 46 11.06 7.26 1.03
C CYS A 46 11.04 6.08 2.00
N SER A 47 9.87 5.70 2.53
CA SER A 47 9.76 4.55 3.46
C SER A 47 10.03 3.19 2.82
N LYS A 48 10.06 3.09 1.48
CA LYS A 48 10.30 1.83 0.75
C LYS A 48 11.74 1.69 0.25
N CYS A 49 12.22 2.65 -0.55
CA CYS A 49 13.58 2.59 -1.12
C CYS A 49 14.62 3.31 -0.28
N LEU A 50 14.23 3.98 0.80
CA LEU A 50 15.11 4.70 1.74
C LEU A 50 15.94 5.84 1.13
N LEU A 51 15.73 6.17 -0.15
CA LEU A 51 16.37 7.30 -0.80
C LEU A 51 15.71 8.64 -0.41
N GLN A 52 16.53 9.67 -0.26
CA GLN A 52 16.06 11.05 -0.16
C GLN A 52 15.57 11.53 -1.54
N LYS A 53 14.33 11.99 -1.60
CA LYS A 53 13.71 12.53 -2.82
C LYS A 53 13.02 13.85 -2.52
N ARG A 54 12.69 14.62 -3.57
CA ARG A 54 11.97 15.88 -3.38
C ARG A 54 10.58 15.60 -2.84
N LEU A 55 10.05 16.51 -2.04
CA LEU A 55 8.75 16.32 -1.42
C LEU A 55 7.61 16.31 -2.47
N CYS A 56 7.81 16.91 -3.65
CA CYS A 56 6.93 16.77 -4.82
C CYS A 56 6.97 15.39 -5.50
N ASP A 57 7.95 14.54 -5.20
CA ASP A 57 8.06 13.16 -5.73
C ASP A 57 7.23 12.15 -4.93
N PHE A 58 6.33 12.63 -4.06
CA PHE A 58 5.44 11.83 -3.23
C PHE A 58 3.99 12.22 -3.50
N ASN A 59 3.19 11.24 -3.91
CA ASN A 59 1.78 11.42 -4.19
C ASN A 59 1.01 11.89 -2.96
N GLY A 60 -0.13 12.56 -3.20
CA GLY A 60 -1.07 12.91 -2.13
C GLY A 60 -1.59 11.66 -1.43
N ASN A 61 -1.88 11.77 -0.14
CA ASN A 61 -2.58 10.69 0.54
C ASN A 61 -4.01 10.56 -0.03
N THR A 62 -4.52 9.33 -0.15
CA THR A 62 -5.86 9.07 -0.69
C THR A 62 -6.80 8.41 0.30
N SER A 63 -6.31 8.15 1.52
CA SER A 63 -7.04 7.42 2.57
C SER A 63 -7.90 8.34 3.45
N GLY A 64 -8.15 9.58 3.04
CA GLY A 64 -8.94 10.55 3.79
C GLY A 64 -9.50 11.65 2.88
N THR A 65 -10.45 12.42 3.42
CA THR A 65 -11.09 13.57 2.76
C THR A 65 -10.27 14.86 2.88
N ASP A 66 -9.43 14.94 3.91
CA ASP A 66 -8.54 16.05 4.18
C ASP A 66 -7.25 15.93 3.34
N ALA A 67 -6.91 17.04 2.68
CA ALA A 67 -5.73 17.11 1.82
C ALA A 67 -4.51 17.65 2.56
N PHE A 68 -4.72 18.33 3.69
CA PHE A 68 -3.72 19.02 4.48
C PHE A 68 -3.69 18.48 5.92
N ASN A 69 -2.53 18.51 6.55
CA ASN A 69 -2.39 18.19 7.97
C ASN A 69 -2.85 19.37 8.85
N LYS A 70 -2.79 19.20 10.17
CA LYS A 70 -3.15 20.24 11.14
C LYS A 70 -2.33 21.53 11.01
N ASP A 71 -1.12 21.42 10.48
CA ASP A 71 -0.18 22.55 10.29
C ASP A 71 -0.32 23.16 8.88
N GLY A 72 -1.30 22.70 8.09
CA GLY A 72 -1.66 23.22 6.78
C GLY A 72 -0.79 22.77 5.60
N TYR A 73 0.09 21.79 5.82
CA TYR A 73 0.91 21.18 4.77
C TYR A 73 0.19 20.01 4.10
N ARG A 74 0.38 19.86 2.79
CA ARG A 74 -0.25 18.80 2.01
C ARG A 74 0.22 17.41 2.46
N LEU A 75 -0.76 16.56 2.78
CA LEU A 75 -0.56 15.18 3.19
C LEU A 75 -0.05 14.34 2.02
N ARG A 76 1.02 13.58 2.28
CA ARG A 76 1.73 12.79 1.27
C ARG A 76 1.92 11.36 1.71
N ARG A 77 1.95 10.48 0.72
CA ARG A 77 2.34 9.08 0.91
C ARG A 77 3.74 8.99 1.53
N PRO A 78 4.00 7.99 2.40
CA PRO A 78 5.33 7.76 2.94
C PRO A 78 6.31 7.22 1.88
N GLU A 79 5.79 6.57 0.83
CA GLU A 79 6.54 6.09 -0.33
C GLU A 79 6.53 7.08 -1.50
N CYS A 80 7.61 7.09 -2.30
CA CYS A 80 7.73 7.95 -3.46
C CYS A 80 6.94 7.41 -4.68
N ASN A 81 6.72 8.28 -5.67
CA ASN A 81 5.95 8.00 -6.88
C ASN A 81 6.47 6.79 -7.65
N GLU A 82 7.78 6.60 -7.69
CA GLU A 82 8.42 5.45 -8.35
C GLU A 82 8.08 4.14 -7.62
N CYS A 83 8.21 4.11 -6.29
CA CYS A 83 7.83 2.95 -5.49
C CYS A 83 6.33 2.65 -5.63
N THR A 84 5.46 3.67 -5.66
CA THR A 84 4.02 3.48 -5.94
C THR A 84 3.80 2.85 -7.32
N LYS A 85 4.51 3.33 -8.35
CA LYS A 85 4.42 2.77 -9.72
C LYS A 85 4.86 1.30 -9.75
N ASN A 86 5.94 0.95 -9.06
CA ASN A 86 6.44 -0.43 -9.02
C ASN A 86 5.45 -1.37 -8.34
N VAL A 87 4.79 -0.94 -7.26
CA VAL A 87 3.71 -1.72 -6.63
C VAL A 87 2.56 -1.95 -7.62
N SER A 88 2.12 -0.90 -8.33
CA SER A 88 1.05 -1.01 -9.33
C SER A 88 1.43 -1.95 -10.48
N LYS A 89 2.70 -1.93 -10.92
CA LYS A 89 3.22 -2.87 -11.93
C LYS A 89 3.18 -4.31 -11.42
N GLY A 90 3.69 -4.58 -10.22
CA GLY A 90 3.67 -5.92 -9.63
C GLY A 90 2.26 -6.49 -9.49
N LYS A 91 1.29 -5.66 -9.10
CA LYS A 91 -0.13 -6.04 -9.10
C LYS A 91 -0.64 -6.41 -10.50
N THR A 92 -0.28 -5.65 -11.52
CA THR A 92 -0.67 -5.96 -12.91
C THR A 92 -0.04 -7.26 -13.39
N GLU A 93 1.24 -7.49 -13.10
CA GLU A 93 1.92 -8.75 -13.41
C GLU A 93 1.25 -9.94 -12.73
N ALA A 94 0.92 -9.82 -11.44
CA ALA A 94 0.22 -10.87 -10.71
C ALA A 94 -1.16 -11.20 -11.30
N LYS A 95 -1.91 -10.18 -11.74
CA LYS A 95 -3.18 -10.38 -12.45
C LYS A 95 -2.98 -11.11 -13.77
N ASN A 96 -1.96 -10.76 -14.54
CA ASN A 96 -1.70 -11.39 -15.83
C ASN A 96 -1.31 -12.86 -15.66
N LYS A 97 -0.38 -13.17 -14.76
CA LYS A 97 0.01 -14.55 -14.44
C LYS A 97 -1.18 -15.38 -13.93
N ALA A 98 -2.02 -14.80 -13.06
CA ALA A 98 -3.22 -15.47 -12.58
C ALA A 98 -4.22 -15.75 -13.71
N LYS A 99 -4.39 -14.79 -14.63
CA LYS A 99 -5.25 -14.96 -15.80
C LYS A 99 -4.77 -16.09 -16.71
N GLU A 100 -3.46 -16.22 -16.93
CA GLU A 100 -2.87 -17.33 -17.71
C GLU A 100 -3.17 -18.70 -17.07
N LEU A 101 -3.28 -18.75 -15.75
CA LEU A 101 -3.67 -19.94 -14.99
C LEU A 101 -5.20 -20.12 -14.85
N GLY A 102 -6.01 -19.28 -15.50
CA GLY A 102 -7.47 -19.33 -15.39
C GLY A 102 -8.03 -18.82 -14.05
N ILE A 103 -7.22 -18.15 -13.23
CA ILE A 103 -7.63 -17.62 -11.93
C ILE A 103 -8.24 -16.23 -12.11
N LEU A 104 -9.45 -16.04 -11.59
CA LEU A 104 -10.15 -14.76 -11.64
C LEU A 104 -9.47 -13.71 -10.75
N TYR A 105 -9.60 -12.42 -11.11
CA TYR A 105 -9.14 -11.36 -10.22
C TYR A 105 -10.15 -11.06 -9.10
N VAL A 106 -11.44 -11.24 -9.38
CA VAL A 106 -12.52 -11.12 -8.40
C VAL A 106 -12.80 -12.51 -7.86
N ALA A 107 -12.82 -12.64 -6.54
CA ALA A 107 -13.12 -13.91 -5.91
C ALA A 107 -14.51 -14.42 -6.32
N PRO A 108 -14.67 -15.72 -6.60
CA PRO A 108 -15.98 -16.32 -6.81
C PRO A 108 -16.96 -16.04 -5.66
N LYS A 109 -18.26 -16.12 -5.96
CA LYS A 109 -19.30 -15.97 -4.93
C LYS A 109 -19.10 -17.02 -3.81
N GLU A 110 -19.42 -16.66 -2.57
CA GLU A 110 -19.26 -17.51 -1.38
C GLU A 110 -17.81 -17.93 -1.04
N THR A 111 -16.80 -17.33 -1.69
CA THR A 111 -15.39 -17.57 -1.32
C THR A 111 -15.15 -17.19 0.14
N LEU A 112 -14.59 -18.13 0.91
CA LEU A 112 -14.13 -17.88 2.28
C LEU A 112 -12.69 -17.35 2.28
N CYS A 113 -12.35 -16.57 3.29
CA CYS A 113 -10.99 -16.09 3.49
C CYS A 113 -10.05 -17.28 3.77
N GLY A 114 -9.01 -17.47 2.95
CA GLY A 114 -8.03 -18.54 3.13
C GLY A 114 -7.15 -18.45 4.40
N VAL A 115 -7.34 -17.42 5.22
CA VAL A 115 -6.59 -17.23 6.49
C VAL A 115 -7.49 -17.44 7.71
N CYS A 116 -8.66 -16.79 7.75
CA CYS A 116 -9.55 -16.85 8.92
C CYS A 116 -10.84 -17.65 8.69
N ASN A 117 -11.01 -18.21 7.49
CA ASN A 117 -12.16 -19.00 7.06
C ASN A 117 -13.54 -18.30 7.20
N LYS A 118 -13.55 -16.96 7.22
CA LYS A 118 -14.78 -16.15 7.28
C LYS A 118 -15.18 -15.66 5.88
N PRO A 119 -16.49 -15.54 5.59
CA PRO A 119 -16.97 -14.97 4.33
C PRO A 119 -16.71 -13.45 4.24
N ALA A 120 -16.95 -12.88 3.07
CA ALA A 120 -16.98 -11.43 2.90
C ALA A 120 -18.04 -10.79 3.84
N SER A 121 -17.72 -9.63 4.40
CA SER A 121 -18.70 -8.83 5.16
C SER A 121 -18.62 -7.35 4.79
N SER A 122 -19.58 -6.57 5.27
CA SER A 122 -19.58 -5.11 5.06
C SER A 122 -18.28 -4.50 5.58
N GLY A 123 -17.56 -3.77 4.71
CA GLY A 123 -16.25 -3.20 5.01
C GLY A 123 -15.08 -4.19 5.00
N ASN A 124 -15.31 -5.49 4.79
CA ASN A 124 -14.27 -6.51 4.79
C ASN A 124 -14.48 -7.54 3.65
N SER A 125 -14.34 -7.06 2.41
CA SER A 125 -14.44 -7.89 1.21
C SER A 125 -13.30 -8.90 1.08
N ILE A 126 -13.55 -9.98 0.35
CA ILE A 126 -12.51 -10.88 -0.14
C ILE A 126 -11.71 -10.17 -1.24
N VAL A 127 -10.39 -10.30 -1.18
CA VAL A 127 -9.45 -9.70 -2.12
C VAL A 127 -8.49 -10.74 -2.68
N PHE A 128 -7.96 -10.42 -3.86
CA PHE A 128 -6.89 -11.14 -4.52
C PHE A 128 -5.55 -10.80 -3.83
N ASP A 129 -5.00 -11.76 -3.08
CA ASP A 129 -3.69 -11.64 -2.46
C ASP A 129 -2.59 -12.16 -3.40
N HIS A 130 -1.45 -11.46 -3.41
CA HIS A 130 -0.32 -11.81 -4.26
C HIS A 130 1.01 -11.54 -3.56
N CYS A 131 2.01 -12.35 -3.88
CA CYS A 131 3.36 -12.16 -3.38
C CYS A 131 4.02 -10.95 -4.05
N HIS A 132 4.46 -9.97 -3.27
CA HIS A 132 5.12 -8.77 -3.79
C HIS A 132 6.56 -9.00 -4.32
N VAL A 133 7.14 -10.19 -4.11
CA VAL A 133 8.47 -10.54 -4.63
C VAL A 133 8.36 -11.18 -6.01
N ASN A 134 7.52 -12.21 -6.13
CA ASN A 134 7.39 -13.01 -7.36
C ASN A 134 6.22 -12.58 -8.24
N ASN A 135 5.37 -11.66 -7.75
CA ASN A 135 4.13 -11.24 -8.39
C ASN A 135 3.25 -12.43 -8.77
N VAL A 136 3.07 -13.38 -7.86
CA VAL A 136 2.23 -14.57 -8.05
C VAL A 136 1.04 -14.54 -7.11
N PHE A 137 -0.10 -15.03 -7.58
CA PHE A 137 -1.30 -15.21 -6.75
C PHE A 137 -0.99 -16.16 -5.58
N ARG A 138 -1.37 -15.75 -4.37
CA ARG A 138 -1.29 -16.61 -3.17
C ARG A 138 -2.63 -17.25 -2.85
N GLY A 139 -3.71 -16.50 -3.02
CA GLY A 139 -5.03 -16.95 -2.62
C GLY A 139 -6.02 -15.79 -2.47
N TYR A 140 -7.23 -16.13 -2.07
CA TYR A 140 -8.24 -15.15 -1.70
C TYR A 140 -8.31 -15.02 -0.17
N CYS A 141 -8.20 -13.80 0.33
CA CYS A 141 -8.35 -13.52 1.76
C CYS A 141 -9.11 -12.22 1.99
N CYS A 142 -9.68 -12.01 3.18
CA CYS A 142 -10.40 -10.76 3.45
C CYS A 142 -9.43 -9.58 3.64
N ASN A 143 -9.89 -8.35 3.41
CA ASN A 143 -9.11 -7.13 3.58
C ASN A 143 -8.37 -7.05 4.93
N SER A 144 -9.01 -7.49 6.00
CA SER A 144 -8.42 -7.47 7.35
C SER A 144 -7.23 -8.42 7.44
N CYS A 145 -7.37 -9.67 7.00
CA CYS A 145 -6.26 -10.63 6.98
C CYS A 145 -5.13 -10.19 6.05
N ASN A 146 -5.47 -9.76 4.83
CA ASN A 146 -4.50 -9.23 3.86
C ASN A 146 -3.66 -8.10 4.46
N ARG A 147 -4.33 -7.12 5.09
CA ARG A 147 -3.65 -5.99 5.73
C ARG A 147 -2.80 -6.44 6.91
N SER A 148 -3.28 -7.36 7.73
CA SER A 148 -2.51 -7.90 8.86
C SER A 148 -1.22 -8.59 8.39
N ILE A 149 -1.28 -9.40 7.34
CA ILE A 149 -0.09 -10.02 6.72
C ILE A 149 0.88 -8.93 6.27
N GLY A 150 0.38 -7.89 5.57
CA GLY A 150 1.18 -6.76 5.14
C GLY A 150 1.87 -6.00 6.27
N VAL A 151 1.14 -5.73 7.37
CA VAL A 151 1.68 -5.05 8.57
C VAL A 151 2.79 -5.86 9.22
N LEU A 152 2.67 -7.19 9.21
CA LEU A 152 3.68 -8.09 9.75
C LEU A 152 4.89 -8.29 8.82
N GLY A 153 4.90 -7.66 7.64
CA GLY A 153 6.02 -7.64 6.71
C GLY A 153 5.80 -8.45 5.43
N ASP A 154 4.64 -9.09 5.28
CA ASP A 154 4.26 -9.83 4.07
C ASP A 154 5.20 -10.99 3.69
N ASN A 155 5.86 -11.57 4.70
CA ASN A 155 6.79 -12.67 4.58
C ASN A 155 6.72 -13.61 5.80
N VAL A 156 7.29 -14.81 5.65
CA VAL A 156 7.26 -15.87 6.67
C VAL A 156 7.96 -15.40 7.96
N ASP A 157 9.12 -14.76 7.87
CA ASP A 157 9.88 -14.30 9.05
C ASP A 157 9.07 -13.33 9.92
N GLY A 158 8.29 -12.46 9.29
CA GLY A 158 7.36 -11.54 9.93
C GLY A 158 6.30 -12.24 10.77
N LEU A 159 5.67 -13.27 10.20
CA LEU A 159 4.68 -14.08 10.90
C LEU A 159 5.31 -14.94 12.00
N LEU A 160 6.52 -15.48 11.78
CA LEU A 160 7.25 -16.22 12.80
C LEU A 160 7.58 -15.34 14.01
N ARG A 161 7.97 -14.07 13.81
CA ARG A 161 8.16 -13.12 14.92
C ARG A 161 6.87 -12.88 15.72
N ALA A 162 5.73 -12.75 15.04
CA ALA A 162 4.44 -12.60 15.69
C ALA A 162 4.03 -13.86 16.48
N LEU A 163 4.22 -15.05 15.89
CA LEU A 163 3.95 -16.33 16.55
C LEU A 163 4.84 -16.51 17.79
N ASN A 164 6.15 -16.30 17.67
CA ASN A 164 7.10 -16.37 18.78
C ASN A 164 6.75 -15.40 19.91
N TYR A 165 6.20 -14.22 19.60
CA TYR A 165 5.74 -13.28 20.61
C TYR A 165 4.56 -13.85 21.44
N LEU A 166 3.59 -14.51 20.80
CA LEU A 166 2.47 -15.16 21.47
C LEU A 166 2.91 -16.36 22.33
N LEU A 167 3.82 -17.18 21.80
CA LEU A 167 4.33 -18.38 22.47
C LEU A 167 5.12 -18.09 23.78
N LYS A 168 5.52 -16.84 24.03
CA LYS A 168 6.09 -16.44 25.34
C LYS A 168 5.15 -16.73 26.50
N ASN A 169 3.84 -16.60 26.27
CA ASN A 169 2.80 -16.79 27.28
C ASN A 169 1.92 -18.02 26.98
N GLU A 170 1.78 -18.38 25.71
CA GLU A 170 1.08 -19.59 25.28
C GLU A 170 2.07 -20.74 25.07
N LYS A 171 2.44 -21.45 26.15
CA LYS A 171 3.37 -22.60 26.07
C LYS A 171 2.78 -23.74 25.23
N THR A 172 2.96 -23.64 23.92
CA THR A 172 2.46 -24.56 22.91
C THR A 172 3.60 -24.93 22.00
N THR A 173 3.82 -26.21 21.79
CA THR A 173 4.73 -26.67 20.74
C THR A 173 4.00 -26.62 19.41
N ILE A 174 4.60 -25.98 18.40
CA ILE A 174 4.07 -25.97 17.03
C ILE A 174 4.89 -26.94 16.20
N ILE A 175 4.22 -27.83 15.48
CA ILE A 175 4.83 -28.79 14.55
C ILE A 175 4.27 -28.57 13.15
N GLN A 176 5.04 -28.97 12.13
CA GLN A 176 4.54 -29.07 10.76
C GLN A 176 4.11 -30.50 10.51
N ASN A 177 2.85 -30.72 10.12
CA ASN A 177 2.34 -32.05 9.78
C ASN A 177 2.87 -32.52 8.42
N ALA A 178 2.52 -33.76 8.03
CA ALA A 178 2.95 -34.35 6.76
C ALA A 178 2.47 -33.57 5.53
N ASP A 179 1.37 -32.84 5.65
CA ASP A 179 0.79 -32.00 4.60
C ASP A 179 1.43 -30.61 4.52
N GLY A 180 2.41 -30.31 5.39
CA GLY A 180 3.09 -29.03 5.43
C GLY A 180 2.36 -27.94 6.23
N GLU A 181 1.29 -28.27 6.95
CA GLU A 181 0.54 -27.33 7.77
C GLU A 181 1.12 -27.20 9.19
N LEU A 182 1.15 -25.97 9.71
CA LEU A 182 1.54 -25.71 11.08
C LEU A 182 0.37 -25.99 12.04
N VAL A 183 0.54 -26.95 12.93
CA VAL A 183 -0.46 -27.35 13.92
C VAL A 183 0.13 -27.30 15.33
N LYS A 184 -0.75 -27.16 16.33
CA LYS A 184 -0.35 -27.32 17.73
C LYS A 184 -0.07 -28.80 17.99
N SER A 185 1.11 -29.11 18.52
CA SER A 185 1.38 -30.43 19.11
C SER A 185 0.36 -30.63 20.22
N THR A 186 -0.43 -31.69 20.08
CA THR A 186 -1.37 -32.12 21.11
C THR A 186 -0.62 -32.59 22.34
#